data_AF-A0A960XXP9-F1
#
_entry.id   AF-A0A960XXP9-F1
#
_cell.length_a   1.000
_cell.length_b   1.000
_cell.length_c   1.000
_cell.angle_alpha   90.00
_cell.angle_beta   90.00
_cell.angle_gamma   90.00
#
_symmetry.space_group_name_H-M   'P 1'
#
loop_
_entity.id
_entity.type
_entity.pdbx_description
1 polymer ?
#
loop_
_entity_poly.entity_id
_entity_poly.type
_entity_poly.pdbx_seq_one_letter_code
_entity_poly.pdbx_strand_id
1 'polypeptide(L)'
;MRPILRSINSYYTNRIEGQHTSPTDIDRALNAGMSNDRRIARLQRLALAHMQVEEQLELESLDESRTRLFSPEWVQSIHRNLYMALPE
;
A
#
# COMPACT_ATOMS: atom_id res chain seq x y z
N MET A 1 -10.48 7.56 -10.10
CA MET A 1 -10.83 7.78 -8.68
C MET A 1 -10.13 6.84 -7.72
N ARG A 2 -9.98 5.53 -8.01
CA ARG A 2 -9.33 4.56 -7.11
C ARG A 2 -7.89 4.89 -6.68
N PRO A 3 -6.98 5.41 -7.54
CA PRO A 3 -5.60 5.67 -7.14
C PRO A 3 -5.46 6.74 -6.04
N ILE A 4 -6.33 7.75 -6.05
CA ILE A 4 -6.37 8.81 -5.03
C ILE A 4 -6.81 8.23 -3.69
N LEU A 5 -7.83 7.37 -3.68
CA LEU A 5 -8.30 6.72 -2.46
C LEU A 5 -7.22 5.83 -1.85
N ARG A 6 -6.51 5.03 -2.66
CA ARG A 6 -5.40 4.18 -2.18
C ARG A 6 -4.23 5.00 -1.62
N SER A 7 -3.91 6.13 -2.26
CA SER A 7 -2.90 7.08 -1.76
C SER A 7 -3.29 7.67 -0.39
N ILE A 8 -4.55 8.07 -0.23
CA ILE A 8 -5.06 8.59 1.05
C ILE A 8 -5.13 7.50 2.13
N ASN A 9 -5.52 6.27 1.78
CA ASN A 9 -5.51 5.13 2.70
C ASN A 9 -4.09 4.84 3.20
N SER A 10 -3.14 4.78 2.28
CA SER A 10 -1.71 4.58 2.57
C SER A 10 -1.14 5.68 3.48
N TYR A 11 -1.55 6.94 3.29
CA TYR A 11 -1.22 8.03 4.21
C TYR A 11 -1.70 7.77 5.64
N TYR A 12 -2.96 7.35 5.83
CA TYR A 12 -3.49 7.09 7.17
C TYR A 12 -2.85 5.87 7.82
N THR A 13 -2.62 4.78 7.09
CA THR A 13 -1.90 3.60 7.58
C THR A 13 -0.51 3.98 8.08
N ASN A 14 0.26 4.69 7.26
CA ASN A 14 1.61 5.16 7.64
C ASN A 14 1.57 6.01 8.92
N ARG A 15 0.59 6.93 9.01
CA ARG A 15 0.46 7.80 10.18
C ARG A 15 0.15 7.02 11.46
N ILE A 16 -0.69 5.99 11.41
CA ILE A 16 -1.02 5.12 12.56
C ILE A 16 0.23 4.35 13.01
N GLU A 17 1.06 3.91 12.06
CA GLU A 17 2.30 3.18 12.31
C GLU A 17 3.48 4.09 12.74
N GLY A 18 3.22 5.37 13.02
CA GLY A 18 4.22 6.34 13.45
C GLY A 18 5.12 6.87 12.31
N GLN A 19 4.83 6.50 11.07
CA GLN A 19 5.54 6.98 9.89
C GLN A 19 4.89 8.28 9.37
N HIS A 20 5.63 9.39 9.41
CA HIS A 20 5.13 10.69 8.96
C HIS A 20 5.54 10.93 7.49
N THR A 21 4.71 10.45 6.58
CA THR A 21 4.76 10.74 5.13
C THR A 21 3.64 11.72 4.82
N SER A 22 3.90 12.80 4.08
CA SER A 22 2.80 13.69 3.66
C SER A 22 2.09 13.12 2.42
N PRO A 23 0.79 13.41 2.20
CA PRO A 23 0.11 13.05 0.97
C PRO A 23 0.83 13.61 -0.28
N THR A 24 1.44 14.79 -0.16
CA THR A 24 2.24 15.41 -1.21
C THR A 24 3.50 14.60 -1.53
N ASP A 25 4.12 13.96 -0.55
CA ASP A 25 5.25 13.06 -0.79
C ASP A 25 4.81 11.78 -1.50
N ILE A 26 3.64 11.23 -1.17
CA ILE A 26 3.08 10.06 -1.88
C ILE A 26 2.76 10.44 -3.34
N ASP A 27 2.13 11.59 -3.55
CA ASP A 27 1.81 12.09 -4.90
C ASP A 27 3.08 12.37 -5.73
N ARG A 28 4.13 12.90 -5.10
CA ARG A 28 5.45 13.04 -5.73
C ARG A 28 5.99 11.68 -6.17
N ALA A 29 5.90 10.65 -5.31
CA ALA A 29 6.37 9.31 -5.65
C ALA A 29 5.62 8.70 -6.85
N LEU A 30 4.34 9.02 -6.99
CA LEU A 30 3.50 8.56 -8.10
C LEU A 30 3.82 9.27 -9.42
N ASN A 31 4.12 10.57 -9.40
CA ASN A 31 4.14 11.39 -10.62
C ASN A 31 5.49 12.03 -10.96
N ALA A 32 6.36 12.25 -9.98
CA ALA A 32 7.56 13.08 -10.09
C ALA A 32 8.84 12.41 -9.54
N GLY A 33 8.75 11.15 -9.11
CA GLY A 33 9.86 10.36 -8.58
C GLY A 33 10.05 10.45 -7.07
N MET A 34 11.09 9.79 -6.56
CA MET A 34 11.36 9.73 -5.12
C MET A 34 12.05 11.01 -4.61
N SER A 35 11.87 11.29 -3.32
CA SER A 35 12.60 12.32 -2.61
C SER A 35 14.09 11.99 -2.54
N ASN A 36 14.94 13.02 -2.53
CA ASN A 36 16.38 12.86 -2.28
C ASN A 36 16.68 12.58 -0.80
N ASP A 37 15.73 12.88 0.10
CA ASP A 37 15.82 12.49 1.50
C ASP A 37 15.57 10.98 1.63
N ARG A 38 16.57 10.24 2.11
CA ARG A 38 16.52 8.78 2.25
C ARG A 38 15.37 8.28 3.12
N ARG A 39 15.03 9.01 4.19
CA ARG A 39 13.92 8.64 5.08
C ARG A 39 12.59 8.81 4.35
N ILE A 40 12.40 9.94 3.65
CA ILE A 40 11.18 10.20 2.88
C ILE A 40 11.08 9.21 1.71
N ALA A 41 12.17 8.91 1.01
CA ALA A 41 12.18 7.93 -0.07
C ALA A 41 11.77 6.53 0.41
N ARG A 42 12.24 6.10 1.59
CA ARG A 42 11.82 4.82 2.20
C ARG A 42 10.31 4.78 2.42
N LEU A 43 9.76 5.87 2.96
CA LEU A 43 8.32 6.02 3.19
C LEU A 43 7.50 6.07 1.92
N GLN A 44 8.02 6.68 0.86
CA GLN A 44 7.39 6.69 -0.44
C GLN A 44 7.34 5.28 -1.05
N ARG A 45 8.43 4.49 -0.95
CA ARG A 45 8.42 3.09 -1.42
C ARG A 45 7.44 2.23 -0.64
N LEU A 46 7.38 2.41 0.69
CA LEU A 46 6.37 1.77 1.54
C LEU A 46 4.96 2.10 1.04
N ALA A 47 4.67 3.39 0.83
CA ALA A 47 3.36 3.81 0.37
C ALA A 47 2.98 3.21 -0.99
N LEU A 48 3.91 3.17 -1.94
CA LEU A 48 3.69 2.56 -3.25
C LEU A 48 3.47 1.04 -3.16
N ALA A 49 4.25 0.34 -2.34
CA ALA A 49 4.09 -1.09 -2.10
C ALA A 49 2.69 -1.42 -1.55
N HIS A 50 2.22 -0.65 -0.56
CA HIS A 50 0.85 -0.78 -0.04
C HIS A 50 -0.21 -0.60 -1.14
N MET A 51 -0.07 0.44 -1.96
CA MET A 51 -1.04 0.72 -3.04
C MET A 51 -1.06 -0.39 -4.11
N GLN A 52 0.10 -0.97 -4.43
CA GLN A 52 0.22 -2.08 -5.38
C GLN A 52 -0.43 -3.36 -4.84
N VAL A 53 -0.17 -3.69 -3.57
CA VAL A 53 -0.76 -4.87 -2.92
C VAL A 53 -2.28 -4.72 -2.79
N GLU A 54 -2.78 -3.52 -2.42
CA GLU A 54 -4.21 -3.23 -2.37
C GLU A 54 -4.86 -3.40 -3.75
N GLU A 55 -4.24 -2.89 -4.81
CA GLU A 55 -4.74 -3.05 -6.18
C GLU A 55 -4.76 -4.52 -6.63
N GLN A 56 -3.70 -5.28 -6.35
CA GLN A 56 -3.63 -6.70 -6.68
C GLN A 56 -4.72 -7.49 -5.96
N LEU A 57 -4.88 -7.28 -4.64
CA LEU A 57 -5.89 -7.97 -3.84
C LEU A 57 -7.31 -7.60 -4.26
N GLU A 58 -7.56 -6.33 -4.62
CA GLU A 58 -8.85 -5.93 -5.19
C GLU A 58 -9.17 -6.71 -6.46
N LEU A 59 -8.21 -6.88 -7.38
CA LEU A 59 -8.42 -7.63 -8.62
C LEU A 59 -8.64 -9.12 -8.36
N GLU A 60 -7.82 -9.74 -7.52
CA GLU A 60 -7.96 -11.14 -7.14
C GLU A 60 -9.30 -11.41 -6.42
N SER A 61 -9.83 -10.43 -5.69
CA SER A 61 -11.09 -10.58 -4.96
C SER A 61 -12.34 -10.59 -5.84
N LEU A 62 -12.28 -10.11 -7.10
CA LEU A 62 -13.45 -9.95 -7.96
C LEU A 62 -14.12 -11.29 -8.32
N ASP A 63 -13.32 -12.34 -8.48
CA ASP A 63 -13.78 -13.67 -8.88
C ASP A 63 -13.87 -14.65 -7.69
N GLU A 64 -13.59 -14.17 -6.47
CA GLU A 64 -13.54 -15.00 -5.28
C GLU A 64 -14.87 -15.06 -4.52
N SER A 65 -15.15 -16.22 -3.93
CA SER A 65 -16.34 -16.39 -3.10
C SER A 65 -16.22 -15.62 -1.79
N ARG A 66 -17.34 -15.10 -1.26
CA ARG A 66 -17.34 -14.43 0.06
C ARG A 66 -16.74 -15.31 1.16
N THR A 67 -17.06 -16.60 1.16
CA THR A 67 -16.50 -17.55 2.13
C THR A 67 -14.97 -17.62 2.04
N ARG A 68 -14.41 -17.59 0.82
CA ARG A 68 -12.96 -17.57 0.60
C ARG A 68 -12.34 -16.24 1.05
N LEU A 69 -12.97 -15.11 0.77
CA LEU A 69 -12.48 -13.78 1.18
C LEU A 69 -12.36 -13.62 2.71
N PHE A 70 -13.16 -14.35 3.50
CA PHE A 70 -13.09 -14.34 4.96
C PHE A 70 -12.39 -15.57 5.56
N SER A 71 -11.75 -16.38 4.73
CA SER A 71 -11.01 -17.56 5.20
C SER A 71 -9.63 -17.18 5.78
N PRO A 72 -9.10 -17.95 6.75
CA PRO A 72 -7.76 -17.72 7.30
C PRO A 72 -6.67 -17.67 6.23
N GLU A 73 -6.79 -18.46 5.17
CA GLU A 73 -5.81 -18.54 4.09
C GLU A 73 -5.78 -17.25 3.28
N TRP A 74 -6.92 -16.56 3.12
CA TRP A 74 -6.98 -15.25 2.46
C TRP A 74 -6.37 -14.15 3.33
N VAL A 75 -6.67 -14.15 4.63
CA VAL A 75 -6.04 -13.19 5.56
C VAL A 75 -4.51 -13.36 5.58
N GLN A 76 -4.03 -14.60 5.56
CA GLN A 76 -2.60 -14.89 5.47
C GLN A 76 -1.97 -14.46 4.14
N SER A 77 -2.69 -14.55 3.00
CA SER A 77 -2.17 -14.08 1.72
C SER A 77 -2.03 -12.56 1.70
N ILE A 78 -2.99 -11.82 2.28
CA ILE A 78 -2.89 -10.36 2.43
C ILE A 78 -1.60 -10.00 3.19
N HIS A 79 -1.38 -10.64 4.35
CA HIS A 79 -0.18 -10.40 5.15
C HIS A 79 1.10 -10.76 4.38
N ARG A 80 1.13 -11.91 3.71
CA ARG A 80 2.30 -12.34 2.90
C ARG A 80 2.61 -11.34 1.78
N ASN A 81 1.61 -10.95 1.00
CA ASN A 81 1.77 -10.06 -0.14
C ASN A 81 2.27 -8.70 0.32
N LEU A 82 1.76 -8.19 1.46
CA LEU A 82 2.24 -6.95 2.02
C LEU A 82 3.73 -7.01 2.36
N TYR A 83 4.15 -7.98 3.19
CA TYR A 83 5.54 -8.06 3.65
C TYR A 83 6.53 -8.45 2.54
N MET A 84 6.09 -9.15 1.49
CA MET A 84 6.93 -9.41 0.32
C MET A 84 7.17 -8.16 -0.55
N ALA A 85 6.24 -7.20 -0.53
CA ALA A 85 6.37 -5.96 -1.28
C ALA A 85 7.15 -4.86 -0.52
N LEU A 86 7.41 -5.04 0.78
CA LEU A 86 8.15 -4.07 1.58
C LEU A 86 9.64 -4.11 1.25
N PRO A 87 10.28 -2.94 1.02
CA PRO A 87 11.73 -2.87 0.92
C PRO A 87 12.40 -3.10 2.28
N GLU A 88 13.56 -3.76 2.29
CA GLU A 88 14.43 -3.94 3.47
C GLU A 88 14.79 -2.61 4.17
#